data_AF-K9QS99-F1
#
_entry.id   AF-K9QS99-F1
#
_cell.length_a   1.000
_cell.length_b   1.000
_cell.length_c   1.000
_cell.angle_alpha   90.00
_cell.angle_beta   90.00
_cell.angle_gamma   90.00
#
_symmetry.space_group_name_H-M   'P 1'
#
loop_
_entity.id
_entity.type
_entity.pdbx_description
1 polymer ?
#
loop_
_entity_poly.entity_id
_entity_poly.type
_entity_poly.pdbx_seq_one_letter_code
_entity_poly.pdbx_strand_id
1 'polypeptide(L)'
;MQLMAKPERTYGLVVGIEKYHESQWNVLGGGQVHDALRFARWLCGCGVPQENIRLCLSSLVENDHLLGECELRVELATEQNLYDIVTNFLSQQSGDLLYIFWAGHGLISAERERRLICADATQQSWLNLDLNSLLLLLGSDRFGIRHHVCIIDACANYFLETHGRPTNLGGRIFPSGKPRTDSQQFVLLAAREGETAKVNTAEKTGYFSQAVREALAQANGSFPPNMLAVAEQVKQQFQTLDKKQLPTYFYYRNGDGDQEKYHYNPFDIPHNIQQSNAIKFVGRDNQLEKLHQLLQLNDVVVISDETGQGGVGKTELAIQYSWQHLEDYPGGCCWLNPQGTELGTQLVEFGMVNFPNFNPPQELSLNGKVAYCWRNWQAGKVLLVFDDVKDWQHIKDYLPAKGSRFKVLITTRINTGLTYPSLPLGELSPDAALELLTQLLGCDRVEKELEFAQKLCQFVGNIPIGLYQVAAYSREPRRVLC
;
A
#
# COMPACT_ATOMS: atom_id res chain seq x y z
N MET A 1 -2.50 27.09 -3.38
CA MET A 1 -3.57 27.85 -4.08
C MET A 1 -4.90 27.28 -3.65
N GLN A 2 -5.86 28.11 -3.23
CA GLN A 2 -7.14 27.64 -2.71
C GLN A 2 -8.04 27.13 -3.86
N LEU A 3 -8.62 25.94 -3.69
CA LEU A 3 -9.66 25.42 -4.59
C LEU A 3 -10.82 26.41 -4.64
N MET A 4 -11.27 26.78 -5.84
CA MET A 4 -12.46 27.62 -6.02
C MET A 4 -13.59 26.75 -6.52
N ALA A 5 -14.65 26.59 -5.72
CA ALA A 5 -15.85 25.88 -6.12
C ALA A 5 -17.09 26.55 -5.54
N LYS A 6 -18.19 26.52 -6.29
CA LYS A 6 -19.48 27.01 -5.81
C LYS A 6 -20.28 25.87 -5.16
N PRO A 7 -20.96 26.08 -4.02
CA PRO A 7 -21.81 25.05 -3.42
C PRO A 7 -22.83 24.45 -4.39
N GLU A 8 -23.47 25.28 -5.22
CA GLU A 8 -24.50 24.85 -6.17
C GLU A 8 -23.95 23.99 -7.32
N ARG A 9 -22.63 24.05 -7.55
CA ARG A 9 -21.90 23.24 -8.53
C ARG A 9 -21.07 22.14 -7.89
N THR A 10 -21.32 21.86 -6.61
CA THR A 10 -20.65 20.80 -5.86
C THR A 10 -21.56 19.58 -5.77
N TYR A 11 -20.94 18.40 -5.82
CA TYR A 11 -21.59 17.10 -5.69
C TYR A 11 -20.99 16.34 -4.51
N GLY A 12 -21.75 15.37 -3.99
CA GLY A 12 -21.30 14.51 -2.89
C GLY A 12 -21.63 13.05 -3.15
N LEU A 13 -20.66 12.16 -2.94
CA LEU A 13 -20.86 10.73 -2.71
C LEU A 13 -20.51 10.45 -1.25
N VAL A 14 -21.51 10.14 -0.43
CA VAL A 14 -21.35 9.97 1.01
C VAL A 14 -21.76 8.56 1.40
N VAL A 15 -20.83 7.78 1.93
CA VAL A 15 -20.99 6.35 2.20
C VAL A 15 -20.78 6.05 3.67
N GLY A 16 -21.73 5.34 4.30
CA GLY A 16 -21.64 4.90 5.69
C GLY A 16 -22.14 3.46 5.86
N ILE A 17 -21.25 2.54 6.22
CA ILE A 17 -21.55 1.11 6.28
C ILE A 17 -21.27 0.57 7.69
N GLU A 18 -22.33 0.14 8.36
CA GLU A 18 -22.29 -0.54 9.66
C GLU A 18 -22.68 -2.02 9.53
N LYS A 19 -23.68 -2.29 8.68
CA LYS A 19 -24.18 -3.63 8.40
C LYS A 19 -23.62 -4.17 7.10
N TYR A 20 -22.99 -5.34 7.17
CA TYR A 20 -22.50 -6.11 6.05
C TYR A 20 -23.37 -7.37 5.87
N HIS A 21 -23.41 -7.91 4.65
CA HIS A 21 -24.05 -9.19 4.39
C HIS A 21 -23.41 -10.29 5.25
N GLU A 22 -22.09 -10.23 5.38
CA GLU A 22 -21.33 -11.05 6.31
C GLU A 22 -21.42 -10.48 7.73
N SER A 23 -22.30 -11.06 8.55
CA SER A 23 -22.68 -10.50 9.87
C SER A 23 -21.52 -10.30 10.85
N GLN A 24 -20.47 -11.13 10.77
CA GLN A 24 -19.26 -10.99 11.56
C GLN A 24 -18.40 -9.77 11.17
N TRP A 25 -18.69 -9.13 10.03
CA TRP A 25 -18.05 -7.87 9.62
C TRP A 25 -18.84 -6.64 10.05
N ASN A 26 -20.00 -6.82 10.69
CA ASN A 26 -20.78 -5.70 11.21
C ASN A 26 -19.95 -4.87 12.20
N VAL A 27 -20.05 -3.54 12.08
CA VAL A 27 -19.36 -2.62 12.97
C VAL A 27 -20.22 -2.35 14.20
N LEU A 28 -20.10 -3.24 15.19
CA LEU A 28 -20.82 -3.12 16.47
C LEU A 28 -20.39 -1.87 17.23
N GLY A 29 -21.35 -1.14 17.79
CA GLY A 29 -21.13 0.13 18.48
C GLY A 29 -21.54 1.36 17.65
N GLY A 30 -21.69 1.21 16.33
CA GLY A 30 -22.25 2.21 15.42
C GLY A 30 -21.41 3.49 15.29
N GLY A 31 -21.44 4.10 14.12
CA GLY A 31 -20.78 5.40 13.91
C GLY A 31 -20.62 5.77 12.46
N GLN A 32 -20.42 4.78 11.57
CA GLN A 32 -20.23 5.03 10.14
C GLN A 32 -21.47 5.68 9.50
N VAL A 33 -22.67 5.21 9.85
CA VAL A 33 -23.92 5.82 9.36
C VAL A 33 -24.11 7.21 9.97
N HIS A 34 -23.79 7.39 11.26
CA HIS A 34 -23.85 8.69 11.91
C HIS A 34 -22.89 9.70 11.27
N ASP A 35 -21.67 9.28 10.98
CA ASP A 35 -20.63 10.13 10.38
C ASP A 35 -20.98 10.50 8.94
N ALA A 36 -21.48 9.55 8.15
CA ALA A 36 -22.01 9.83 6.82
C ALA A 36 -23.17 10.84 6.87
N LEU A 37 -24.14 10.66 7.77
CA LEU A 37 -25.25 11.60 7.94
C LEU A 37 -24.79 12.99 8.37
N ARG A 38 -23.85 13.07 9.33
CA ARG A 38 -23.27 14.35 9.79
C ARG A 38 -22.51 15.05 8.66
N PHE A 39 -21.76 14.31 7.85
CA PHE A 39 -21.03 14.86 6.71
C PHE A 39 -21.98 15.35 5.61
N ALA A 40 -23.03 14.59 5.29
CA ALA A 40 -24.04 15.00 4.33
C ALA A 40 -24.78 16.28 4.80
N ARG A 41 -25.14 16.36 6.08
CA ARG A 41 -25.72 17.58 6.68
C ARG A 41 -24.77 18.77 6.62
N TRP A 42 -23.46 18.55 6.81
CA TRP A 42 -22.46 19.60 6.64
C TRP A 42 -22.39 20.12 5.20
N LEU A 43 -22.45 19.23 4.19
CA LEU A 43 -22.53 19.65 2.78
C LEU A 43 -23.79 20.49 2.52
N CYS A 44 -24.96 20.05 2.98
CA CYS A 44 -26.19 20.82 2.87
C CYS A 44 -26.08 22.19 3.57
N GLY A 45 -25.48 22.23 4.77
CA GLY A 45 -25.24 23.46 5.53
C GLY A 45 -24.27 24.42 4.84
N CYS A 46 -23.39 23.91 3.98
CA CYS A 46 -22.53 24.72 3.10
C CYS A 46 -23.26 25.23 1.85
N GLY A 47 -24.53 24.87 1.64
CA GLY A 47 -25.33 25.25 0.46
C GLY A 47 -25.23 24.28 -0.71
N VAL A 48 -24.69 23.07 -0.52
CA VAL A 48 -24.69 22.05 -1.58
C VAL A 48 -26.12 21.52 -1.77
N PRO A 49 -26.68 21.53 -3.00
CA PRO A 49 -28.05 21.07 -3.24
C PRO A 49 -28.24 19.60 -2.86
N GLN A 50 -29.38 19.29 -2.25
CA GLN A 50 -29.71 17.93 -1.79
C GLN A 50 -29.70 16.91 -2.95
N GLU A 51 -30.17 17.32 -4.12
CA GLU A 51 -30.19 16.53 -5.35
C GLU A 51 -28.79 16.20 -5.90
N ASN A 52 -27.76 16.96 -5.51
CA ASN A 52 -26.37 16.73 -5.88
C ASN A 52 -25.64 15.77 -4.94
N ILE A 53 -26.27 15.38 -3.82
CA ILE A 53 -25.70 14.48 -2.82
C ILE A 53 -26.30 13.08 -3.04
N ARG A 54 -25.43 12.09 -3.13
CA ARG A 54 -25.77 10.66 -3.15
C ARG A 54 -25.34 10.07 -1.82
N LEU A 55 -26.32 9.71 -1.00
CA LEU A 55 -26.11 9.18 0.34
C LEU A 55 -26.34 7.66 0.32
N CYS A 56 -25.27 6.89 0.46
CA CYS A 56 -25.29 5.44 0.43
C CYS A 56 -25.06 4.88 1.83
N LEU A 57 -26.06 4.24 2.41
CA LEU A 57 -25.99 3.74 3.79
C LEU A 57 -26.27 2.24 3.87
N SER A 58 -25.71 1.60 4.91
CA SER A 58 -26.12 0.28 5.36
C SER A 58 -26.09 0.24 6.89
N SER A 59 -27.24 0.47 7.52
CA SER A 59 -27.41 0.59 8.97
C SER A 59 -27.62 -0.75 9.66
N LEU A 60 -27.17 -0.82 10.92
CA LEU A 60 -27.65 -1.82 11.86
C LEU A 60 -29.09 -1.51 12.27
N VAL A 61 -29.83 -2.54 12.69
CA VAL A 61 -31.26 -2.43 13.03
C VAL A 61 -31.52 -1.36 14.09
N GLU A 62 -30.64 -1.23 15.09
CA GLU A 62 -30.75 -0.19 16.11
C GLU A 62 -30.67 1.25 15.57
N ASN A 63 -30.06 1.44 14.40
CA ASN A 63 -29.81 2.74 13.77
C ASN A 63 -30.74 3.02 12.58
N ASP A 64 -31.65 2.11 12.22
CA ASP A 64 -32.58 2.27 11.10
C ASP A 64 -33.49 3.51 11.26
N HIS A 65 -33.77 3.93 12.50
CA HIS A 65 -34.55 5.15 12.78
C HIS A 65 -33.90 6.41 12.19
N LEU A 66 -32.56 6.46 12.09
CA LEU A 66 -31.82 7.61 11.55
C LEU A 66 -32.07 7.82 10.06
N LEU A 67 -32.43 6.76 9.33
CA LEU A 67 -32.76 6.83 7.92
C LEU A 67 -34.05 7.62 7.68
N GLY A 68 -35.04 7.49 8.58
CA GLY A 68 -36.31 8.19 8.50
C GLY A 68 -36.22 9.68 8.87
N GLU A 69 -35.18 10.07 9.60
CA GLU A 69 -34.90 11.47 9.97
C GLU A 69 -34.05 12.21 8.92
N CYS A 70 -33.62 11.53 7.85
CA CYS A 70 -32.80 12.11 6.82
C CYS A 70 -33.66 12.71 5.70
N GLU A 71 -33.44 13.99 5.39
CA GLU A 71 -34.11 14.65 4.25
C GLU A 71 -33.56 14.20 2.89
N LEU A 72 -32.38 13.58 2.87
CA LEU A 72 -31.74 13.08 1.65
C LEU A 72 -32.27 11.70 1.27
N ARG A 73 -32.37 11.46 -0.04
CA ARG A 73 -32.63 10.11 -0.55
C ARG A 73 -31.47 9.19 -0.17
N VAL A 74 -31.78 8.14 0.57
CA VAL A 74 -30.83 7.08 0.94
C VAL A 74 -30.88 5.95 -0.08
N GLU A 75 -29.71 5.50 -0.51
CA GLU A 75 -29.50 4.31 -1.33
C GLU A 75 -28.67 3.27 -0.55
N LEU A 76 -28.75 1.99 -0.91
CA LEU A 76 -27.94 0.97 -0.24
C LEU A 76 -26.48 1.06 -0.71
N ALA A 77 -25.53 0.91 0.21
CA ALA A 77 -24.08 0.94 -0.07
C ALA A 77 -23.53 -0.38 -0.66
N THR A 78 -24.18 -0.90 -1.69
CA THR A 78 -23.74 -2.10 -2.44
C THR A 78 -22.73 -1.74 -3.53
N GLU A 79 -21.90 -2.69 -3.96
CA GLU A 79 -20.93 -2.47 -5.04
C GLU A 79 -21.64 -2.00 -6.33
N GLN A 80 -22.77 -2.61 -6.68
CA GLN A 80 -23.53 -2.25 -7.87
C GLN A 80 -24.06 -0.80 -7.80
N ASN A 81 -24.68 -0.40 -6.68
CA ASN A 81 -25.21 0.95 -6.53
C ASN A 81 -24.09 1.99 -6.57
N LEU A 82 -22.98 1.74 -5.87
CA LEU A 82 -21.83 2.64 -5.88
C LEU A 82 -21.23 2.78 -7.28
N TYR A 83 -21.09 1.67 -8.01
CA TYR A 83 -20.62 1.66 -9.38
C TYR A 83 -21.54 2.45 -10.31
N ASP A 84 -22.86 2.26 -10.22
CA ASP A 84 -23.85 2.96 -11.03
C ASP A 84 -23.91 4.47 -10.70
N ILE A 85 -23.81 4.84 -9.42
CA ILE A 85 -23.74 6.25 -9.01
C ILE A 85 -22.53 6.92 -9.63
N VAL A 86 -21.35 6.29 -9.58
CA VAL A 86 -20.14 6.85 -10.19
C VAL A 86 -20.29 6.93 -11.70
N THR A 87 -20.62 5.83 -12.36
CA THR A 87 -20.55 5.73 -13.83
C THR A 87 -21.74 6.31 -14.58
N ASN A 88 -22.95 6.16 -14.04
CA ASN A 88 -24.19 6.54 -14.72
C ASN A 88 -24.77 7.86 -14.21
N PHE A 89 -24.43 8.28 -12.98
CA PHE A 89 -24.88 9.57 -12.44
C PHE A 89 -23.76 10.61 -12.41
N LEU A 90 -22.69 10.41 -11.63
CA LEU A 90 -21.66 11.43 -11.38
C LEU A 90 -20.83 11.73 -12.63
N SER A 91 -20.46 10.71 -13.42
CA SER A 91 -19.73 10.92 -14.69
C SER A 91 -20.53 11.73 -15.72
N GLN A 92 -21.86 11.81 -15.59
CA GLN A 92 -22.72 12.62 -16.47
C GLN A 92 -22.82 14.08 -16.02
N GLN A 93 -22.29 14.43 -14.85
CA GLN A 93 -22.38 15.79 -14.29
C GLN A 93 -21.22 16.68 -14.72
N SER A 94 -21.48 17.99 -14.77
CA SER A 94 -20.43 19.01 -14.91
C SER A 94 -20.44 19.93 -13.69
N GLY A 95 -19.45 19.74 -12.81
CA GLY A 95 -19.35 20.42 -11.52
C GLY A 95 -17.98 21.07 -11.28
N ASP A 96 -17.92 21.90 -10.24
CA ASP A 96 -16.67 22.47 -9.77
C ASP A 96 -15.95 21.50 -8.83
N LEU A 97 -16.68 20.79 -7.96
CA LEU A 97 -16.11 19.95 -6.91
C LEU A 97 -16.97 18.72 -6.62
N LEU A 98 -16.33 17.57 -6.39
CA LEU A 98 -16.94 16.37 -5.83
C LEU A 98 -16.32 16.09 -4.46
N TYR A 99 -17.15 15.99 -3.43
CA TYR A 99 -16.76 15.36 -2.18
C TYR A 99 -17.07 13.86 -2.22
N ILE A 100 -16.11 13.04 -1.83
CA ILE A 100 -16.31 11.62 -1.53
C ILE A 100 -16.01 11.42 -0.06
N PHE A 101 -17.00 11.00 0.71
CA PHE A 101 -16.82 10.61 2.11
C PHE A 101 -17.14 9.13 2.24
N TRP A 102 -16.24 8.38 2.86
CA TRP A 102 -16.43 6.96 3.11
C TRP A 102 -16.16 6.64 4.56
N ALA A 103 -17.10 5.97 5.22
CA ALA A 103 -16.91 5.38 6.55
C ALA A 103 -17.33 3.91 6.52
N GLY A 104 -16.39 3.00 6.77
CA GLY A 104 -16.61 1.55 6.70
C GLY A 104 -15.32 0.74 6.71
N HIS A 105 -15.41 -0.54 6.40
CA HIS A 105 -14.23 -1.40 6.26
C HIS A 105 -13.41 -1.06 5.02
N GLY A 106 -12.11 -1.21 5.16
CA GLY A 106 -11.14 -1.14 4.08
C GLY A 106 -9.95 -2.03 4.37
N LEU A 107 -9.18 -2.32 3.33
CA LEU A 107 -7.97 -3.13 3.39
C LEU A 107 -7.02 -2.73 2.27
N ILE A 108 -5.82 -3.31 2.31
CA ILE A 108 -4.81 -3.22 1.26
C ILE A 108 -4.63 -4.58 0.60
N SER A 109 -4.78 -4.65 -0.72
CA SER A 109 -4.57 -5.88 -1.50
C SER A 109 -3.08 -6.28 -1.57
N ALA A 110 -2.77 -7.46 -2.10
CA ALA A 110 -1.39 -7.88 -2.34
C ALA A 110 -0.65 -6.95 -3.32
N GLU A 111 -1.40 -6.29 -4.22
CA GLU A 111 -0.93 -5.30 -5.18
C GLU A 111 -0.80 -3.88 -4.58
N ARG A 112 -0.95 -3.74 -3.25
CA ARG A 112 -0.93 -2.47 -2.50
C ARG A 112 -2.04 -1.50 -2.93
N GLU A 113 -3.14 -2.02 -3.46
CA GLU A 113 -4.28 -1.20 -3.83
C GLU A 113 -5.29 -1.11 -2.68
N ARG A 114 -5.82 0.11 -2.45
CA ARG A 114 -6.80 0.34 -1.39
C ARG A 114 -8.18 -0.10 -1.85
N ARG A 115 -8.77 -0.99 -1.07
CA ARG A 115 -10.09 -1.59 -1.31
C ARG A 115 -11.04 -1.17 -0.22
N LEU A 116 -12.18 -0.60 -0.60
CA LEU A 116 -13.23 -0.19 0.33
C LEU A 116 -14.37 -1.21 0.25
N ILE A 117 -14.64 -1.90 1.36
CA ILE A 117 -15.53 -3.08 1.34
C ILE A 117 -16.99 -2.64 1.33
N CYS A 118 -17.74 -3.12 0.34
CA CYS A 118 -19.15 -2.79 0.14
C CYS A 118 -20.06 -3.59 1.07
N ALA A 119 -21.28 -3.11 1.31
CA ALA A 119 -22.22 -3.71 2.25
C ALA A 119 -22.65 -5.14 1.85
N ASP A 120 -22.63 -5.45 0.56
CA ASP A 120 -22.99 -6.74 -0.04
C ASP A 120 -21.80 -7.73 -0.13
N ALA A 121 -20.63 -7.36 0.40
CA ALA A 121 -19.48 -8.24 0.43
C ALA A 121 -19.68 -9.44 1.38
N THR A 122 -19.15 -10.59 0.98
CA THR A 122 -19.19 -11.86 1.71
C THR A 122 -17.81 -12.50 1.77
N GLN A 123 -17.62 -13.53 2.60
CA GLN A 123 -16.39 -14.33 2.58
C GLN A 123 -16.07 -14.93 1.20
N GLN A 124 -17.09 -15.20 0.39
CA GLN A 124 -16.96 -15.79 -0.95
C GLN A 124 -16.76 -14.72 -2.04
N SER A 125 -17.39 -13.56 -1.88
CA SER A 125 -17.43 -12.48 -2.86
C SER A 125 -17.06 -11.17 -2.18
N TRP A 126 -15.79 -10.82 -2.24
CA TRP A 126 -15.18 -9.65 -1.61
C TRP A 126 -15.51 -8.33 -2.33
N LEU A 127 -16.79 -8.09 -2.58
CA LEU A 127 -17.26 -6.93 -3.35
C LEU A 127 -16.75 -5.64 -2.72
N ASN A 128 -16.16 -4.79 -3.55
CA ASN A 128 -15.40 -3.66 -3.07
C ASN A 128 -15.34 -2.54 -4.11
N LEU A 129 -15.03 -1.35 -3.63
CA LEU A 129 -14.64 -0.23 -4.47
C LEU A 129 -13.12 -0.12 -4.50
N ASP A 130 -12.55 -0.16 -5.70
CA ASP A 130 -11.15 0.14 -5.97
C ASP A 130 -10.93 1.66 -5.95
N LEU A 131 -10.30 2.17 -4.88
CA LEU A 131 -10.06 3.60 -4.74
C LEU A 131 -9.08 4.12 -5.79
N ASN A 132 -8.08 3.34 -6.17
CA ASN A 132 -7.09 3.76 -7.17
C ASN A 132 -7.75 3.91 -8.54
N SER A 133 -8.52 2.90 -8.95
CA SER A 133 -9.28 2.95 -10.19
C SER A 133 -10.29 4.11 -10.22
N LEU A 134 -10.96 4.38 -9.10
CA LEU A 134 -11.86 5.53 -8.97
C LEU A 134 -11.10 6.85 -9.17
N LEU A 135 -9.98 7.06 -8.47
CA LEU A 135 -9.19 8.28 -8.58
C LEU A 135 -8.68 8.52 -10.00
N LEU A 136 -8.32 7.46 -10.73
CA LEU A 136 -7.93 7.53 -12.14
C LEU A 136 -9.08 7.99 -13.04
N LEU A 137 -10.31 7.50 -12.82
CA LEU A 137 -11.49 7.99 -13.53
C LEU A 137 -11.72 9.48 -13.24
N LEU A 138 -11.75 9.86 -11.96
CA LEU A 138 -11.98 11.24 -11.51
C LEU A 138 -10.95 12.23 -12.09
N GLY A 139 -9.68 11.80 -12.22
CA GLY A 139 -8.58 12.57 -12.80
C GLY A 139 -8.53 12.58 -14.33
N SER A 140 -9.53 12.04 -15.03
CA SER A 140 -9.52 11.88 -16.48
C SER A 140 -10.57 12.73 -17.21
N ASP A 141 -10.40 12.86 -18.53
CA ASP A 141 -11.35 13.53 -19.44
C ASP A 141 -12.73 12.86 -19.54
N ARG A 142 -12.89 11.67 -18.95
CA ARG A 142 -14.18 10.96 -18.84
C ARG A 142 -15.03 11.37 -17.63
N PHE A 143 -14.53 12.27 -16.78
CA PHE A 143 -15.26 12.73 -15.61
C PHE A 143 -15.42 14.26 -15.64
N GLY A 144 -16.67 14.73 -15.67
CA GLY A 144 -17.00 16.13 -15.93
C GLY A 144 -16.87 17.08 -14.74
N ILE A 145 -16.78 16.56 -13.51
CA ILE A 145 -16.54 17.35 -12.29
C ILE A 145 -15.03 17.58 -12.14
N ARG A 146 -14.63 18.85 -11.96
CA ARG A 146 -13.22 19.25 -12.13
C ARG A 146 -12.34 18.92 -10.93
N HIS A 147 -12.82 19.15 -9.72
CA HIS A 147 -12.01 18.98 -8.51
C HIS A 147 -12.62 17.93 -7.59
N HIS A 148 -11.79 17.31 -6.76
CA HIS A 148 -12.19 16.17 -5.94
C HIS A 148 -11.58 16.28 -4.55
N VAL A 149 -12.39 16.04 -3.52
CA VAL A 149 -11.95 15.89 -2.13
C VAL A 149 -12.45 14.55 -1.64
N CYS A 150 -11.54 13.60 -1.38
CA CYS A 150 -11.87 12.27 -0.85
C CYS A 150 -11.45 12.20 0.61
N ILE A 151 -12.36 11.79 1.49
CA ILE A 151 -12.15 11.63 2.93
C ILE A 151 -12.57 10.20 3.27
N ILE A 152 -11.60 9.36 3.62
CA ILE A 152 -11.78 7.91 3.75
C ILE A 152 -11.46 7.47 5.17
N ASP A 153 -12.51 7.21 5.95
CA ASP A 153 -12.47 6.56 7.26
C ASP A 153 -12.61 5.03 7.10
N ALA A 154 -11.49 4.40 6.76
CA ALA A 154 -11.40 2.96 6.61
C ALA A 154 -9.99 2.46 6.98
N CYS A 155 -9.92 1.21 7.43
CA CYS A 155 -8.65 0.54 7.69
C CYS A 155 -7.82 0.40 6.42
N ALA A 156 -6.52 0.18 6.62
CA ALA A 156 -5.53 -0.03 5.56
C ALA A 156 -4.62 -1.21 5.91
N ASN A 157 -5.13 -2.16 6.70
CA ASN A 157 -4.36 -3.33 7.10
C ASN A 157 -4.07 -4.23 5.89
N TYR A 158 -2.93 -4.91 5.94
CA TYR A 158 -2.56 -5.84 4.90
C TYR A 158 -3.45 -7.07 4.97
N PHE A 159 -3.82 -7.52 3.78
CA PHE A 159 -4.50 -8.79 3.57
C PHE A 159 -3.85 -9.99 4.31
N LEU A 160 -2.51 -10.00 4.40
CA LEU A 160 -1.71 -11.08 5.01
C LEU A 160 -1.95 -11.29 6.51
N GLU A 161 -2.54 -10.33 7.22
CA GLU A 161 -2.77 -10.40 8.67
C GLU A 161 -4.04 -11.20 9.06
N THR A 162 -4.80 -11.69 8.08
CA THR A 162 -6.12 -12.29 8.31
C THR A 162 -6.25 -13.70 7.73
N HIS A 163 -6.26 -14.69 8.63
CA HIS A 163 -6.37 -16.12 8.34
C HIS A 163 -7.56 -16.44 7.41
N GLY A 164 -7.30 -17.05 6.24
CA GLY A 164 -8.32 -17.66 5.38
C GLY A 164 -8.94 -16.80 4.27
N ARG A 165 -8.40 -15.62 3.95
CA ARG A 165 -8.91 -14.76 2.85
C ARG A 165 -8.21 -15.06 1.50
N PRO A 166 -8.73 -14.62 0.33
CA PRO A 166 -8.10 -14.80 -1.01
C PRO A 166 -7.19 -13.62 -1.47
N THR A 167 -5.97 -13.91 -1.92
CA THR A 167 -4.88 -12.91 -2.15
C THR A 167 -5.14 -11.89 -3.27
N ASN A 168 -6.04 -12.19 -4.21
CA ASN A 168 -6.50 -11.29 -5.26
C ASN A 168 -8.00 -11.05 -5.07
N LEU A 169 -8.36 -9.86 -4.58
CA LEU A 169 -9.76 -9.54 -4.28
C LEU A 169 -10.56 -9.19 -5.53
N GLY A 170 -9.91 -9.04 -6.69
CA GLY A 170 -10.53 -8.46 -7.88
C GLY A 170 -11.18 -7.11 -7.58
N GLY A 171 -12.14 -6.73 -8.41
CA GLY A 171 -12.92 -5.51 -8.26
C GLY A 171 -13.33 -4.96 -9.62
N ARG A 172 -14.40 -4.17 -9.66
CA ARG A 172 -14.78 -3.46 -10.87
C ARG A 172 -13.83 -2.29 -11.10
N ILE A 173 -13.17 -2.29 -12.25
CA ILE A 173 -12.33 -1.18 -12.68
C ILE A 173 -13.23 -0.10 -13.30
N PHE A 174 -13.10 1.12 -12.84
CA PHE A 174 -13.71 2.29 -13.45
C PHE A 174 -13.00 2.64 -14.76
N PRO A 175 -13.74 2.80 -15.87
CA PRO A 175 -13.13 3.02 -17.18
C PRO A 175 -12.62 4.46 -17.33
N SER A 176 -11.36 4.71 -16.97
CA SER A 176 -10.71 6.01 -17.08
C SER A 176 -10.34 6.40 -18.52
N GLY A 177 -10.23 7.70 -18.76
CA GLY A 177 -9.82 8.30 -20.03
C GLY A 177 -8.40 8.86 -19.99
N LYS A 178 -8.14 9.90 -20.77
CA LYS A 178 -6.84 10.59 -20.73
C LYS A 178 -6.76 11.46 -19.47
N PRO A 179 -5.61 11.52 -18.77
CA PRO A 179 -5.43 12.43 -17.65
C PRO A 179 -5.70 13.88 -18.07
N ARG A 180 -6.44 14.63 -17.25
CA ARG A 180 -6.70 16.04 -17.48
C ARG A 180 -5.76 16.92 -16.67
N THR A 181 -5.40 18.08 -17.21
CA THR A 181 -4.47 19.01 -16.56
C THR A 181 -5.18 19.91 -15.56
N ASP A 182 -6.41 20.32 -15.84
CA ASP A 182 -7.18 21.26 -15.03
C ASP A 182 -7.89 20.66 -13.78
N SER A 183 -7.57 19.41 -13.42
CA SER A 183 -8.14 18.73 -12.25
C SER A 183 -7.27 18.91 -11.01
N GLN A 184 -7.93 18.93 -9.85
CA GLN A 184 -7.25 18.91 -8.55
C GLN A 184 -7.89 17.84 -7.68
N GLN A 185 -7.09 17.00 -7.04
CA GLN A 185 -7.58 15.96 -6.14
C GLN A 185 -6.89 16.10 -4.79
N PHE A 186 -7.68 16.10 -3.72
CA PHE A 186 -7.20 16.02 -2.35
C PHE A 186 -7.76 14.75 -1.73
N VAL A 187 -6.91 13.90 -1.16
CA VAL A 187 -7.34 12.65 -0.54
C VAL A 187 -6.80 12.61 0.88
N LEU A 188 -7.67 12.41 1.86
CA LEU A 188 -7.38 12.29 3.29
C LEU A 188 -7.86 10.94 3.78
N LEU A 189 -6.96 10.15 4.36
CA LEU A 189 -7.18 8.76 4.77
C LEU A 189 -7.00 8.66 6.29
N ALA A 190 -7.87 7.90 6.95
CA ALA A 190 -7.81 7.68 8.40
C ALA A 190 -6.57 6.92 8.86
N ALA A 191 -6.09 5.99 8.04
CA ALA A 191 -4.97 5.11 8.35
C ALA A 191 -3.99 5.02 7.17
N ARG A 192 -2.69 5.11 7.48
CA ARG A 192 -1.62 4.69 6.55
C ARG A 192 -1.66 3.19 6.32
N GLU A 193 -1.00 2.74 5.26
CA GLU A 193 -0.84 1.32 4.95
C GLU A 193 -0.33 0.52 6.16
N GLY A 194 -0.90 -0.66 6.40
CA GLY A 194 -0.60 -1.50 7.56
C GLY A 194 -1.32 -1.08 8.86
N GLU A 195 -2.07 0.03 8.89
CA GLU A 195 -2.77 0.48 10.10
C GLU A 195 -4.28 0.27 10.08
N THR A 196 -4.85 0.22 11.28
CA THR A 196 -6.29 0.07 11.53
C THR A 196 -6.90 1.41 11.94
N ALA A 197 -8.00 1.80 11.32
CA ALA A 197 -8.80 2.96 11.74
C ALA A 197 -9.61 2.61 13.01
N LYS A 198 -9.70 3.56 13.96
CA LYS A 198 -10.29 3.31 15.28
C LYS A 198 -11.60 4.05 15.49
N VAL A 199 -12.52 3.37 16.17
CA VAL A 199 -13.86 3.88 16.53
C VAL A 199 -13.86 4.40 17.97
N ASN A 200 -14.51 5.54 18.17
CA ASN A 200 -14.90 6.07 19.47
C ASN A 200 -16.34 5.61 19.78
N THR A 201 -16.46 4.50 20.49
CA THR A 201 -17.77 3.87 20.78
C THR A 201 -18.65 4.70 21.71
N ALA A 202 -18.07 5.56 22.56
CA ALA A 202 -18.85 6.43 23.45
C ALA A 202 -19.64 7.50 22.67
N GLU A 203 -19.02 8.05 21.62
CA GLU A 203 -19.59 9.12 20.79
C GLU A 203 -20.23 8.62 19.49
N LYS A 204 -20.24 7.28 19.28
CA LYS A 204 -20.71 6.61 18.07
C LYS A 204 -20.14 7.26 16.80
N THR A 205 -18.81 7.28 16.68
CA THR A 205 -18.10 7.94 15.58
C THR A 205 -16.71 7.34 15.37
N GLY A 206 -16.15 7.43 14.17
CA GLY A 206 -14.72 7.23 13.97
C GLY A 206 -13.91 8.38 14.60
N TYR A 207 -12.81 8.09 15.29
CA TYR A 207 -11.94 9.16 15.81
C TYR A 207 -11.45 10.08 14.67
N PHE A 208 -11.23 9.52 13.48
CA PHE A 208 -10.86 10.29 12.30
C PHE A 208 -12.02 11.12 11.77
N SER A 209 -13.19 10.52 11.56
CA SER A 209 -14.39 11.25 11.13
C SER A 209 -14.75 12.40 12.09
N GLN A 210 -14.63 12.18 13.40
CA GLN A 210 -14.79 13.23 14.41
C GLN A 210 -13.79 14.37 14.22
N ALA A 211 -12.49 14.07 14.11
CA ALA A 211 -11.45 15.07 13.94
C ALA A 211 -11.62 15.88 12.65
N VAL A 212 -11.97 15.21 11.55
CA VAL A 212 -12.28 15.86 10.28
C VAL A 212 -13.47 16.81 10.43
N ARG A 213 -14.56 16.36 11.05
CA ARG A 213 -15.74 17.19 11.28
C ARG A 213 -15.42 18.43 12.12
N GLU A 214 -14.64 18.27 13.19
CA GLU A 214 -14.22 19.39 14.04
C GLU A 214 -13.32 20.37 13.29
N ALA A 215 -12.38 19.88 12.49
CA ALA A 215 -11.51 20.71 11.66
C ALA A 215 -12.29 21.46 10.56
N LEU A 216 -13.25 20.79 9.89
CA LEU A 216 -14.12 21.42 8.90
C LEU A 216 -15.00 22.52 9.53
N ALA A 217 -15.53 22.30 10.73
CA ALA A 217 -16.32 23.30 11.45
C ALA A 217 -15.49 24.52 11.89
N GLN A 218 -14.18 24.36 12.11
CA GLN A 218 -13.28 25.46 12.47
C GLN A 218 -12.76 26.22 11.25
N ALA A 219 -12.74 25.61 10.07
CA ALA A 219 -12.32 26.23 8.82
C ALA A 219 -13.32 27.26 8.24
N ASN A 220 -14.19 27.84 9.08
CA ASN A 220 -15.24 28.78 8.69
C ASN A 220 -14.65 30.04 8.01
N GLY A 221 -15.20 30.39 6.83
CA GLY A 221 -14.88 31.65 6.13
C GLY A 221 -14.80 31.55 4.60
N SER A 222 -14.62 30.35 4.04
CA SER A 222 -14.54 30.15 2.58
C SER A 222 -14.94 28.72 2.19
N PHE A 223 -15.73 28.57 1.13
CA PHE A 223 -16.07 27.26 0.54
C PHE A 223 -15.35 27.10 -0.82
N PRO A 224 -14.72 25.94 -1.08
CA PRO A 224 -14.43 24.86 -0.14
C PRO A 224 -13.39 25.30 0.92
N PRO A 225 -13.40 24.68 2.11
CA PRO A 225 -12.38 24.92 3.12
C PRO A 225 -10.98 24.59 2.58
N ASN A 226 -9.96 25.21 3.17
CA ASN A 226 -8.57 24.87 2.84
C ASN A 226 -8.23 23.48 3.40
N MET A 227 -8.32 22.47 2.54
CA MET A 227 -8.13 21.08 2.95
C MET A 227 -6.73 20.76 3.47
N LEU A 228 -5.70 21.52 3.08
CA LEU A 228 -4.36 21.38 3.68
C LEU A 228 -4.37 21.81 5.15
N ALA A 229 -5.04 22.92 5.48
CA ALA A 229 -5.20 23.39 6.85
C ALA A 229 -6.05 22.41 7.68
N VAL A 230 -7.14 21.89 7.09
CA VAL A 230 -7.99 20.85 7.71
C VAL A 230 -7.16 19.62 8.07
N ALA A 231 -6.32 19.13 7.15
CA ALA A 231 -5.53 17.93 7.40
C ALA A 231 -4.41 18.13 8.42
N GLU A 232 -3.76 19.29 8.43
CA GLU A 232 -2.77 19.61 9.47
C GLU A 232 -3.42 19.69 10.85
N GLN A 233 -4.63 20.25 10.94
CA GLN A 233 -5.40 20.25 12.18
C GLN A 233 -5.78 18.82 12.63
N VAL A 234 -6.23 17.97 11.71
CA VAL A 234 -6.52 16.55 12.01
C VAL A 234 -5.27 15.84 12.55
N LYS A 235 -4.11 16.03 11.91
CA LYS A 235 -2.84 15.45 12.39
C LYS A 235 -2.48 15.92 13.79
N GLN A 236 -2.63 17.22 14.08
CA GLN A 236 -2.34 17.78 15.41
C GLN A 236 -3.21 17.14 16.50
N GLN A 237 -4.50 16.94 16.24
CA GLN A 237 -5.38 16.24 17.19
C GLN A 237 -4.90 14.82 17.48
N PHE A 238 -4.48 14.08 16.45
CA PHE A 238 -4.00 12.70 16.61
C PHE A 238 -2.63 12.59 17.30
N GLN A 239 -1.79 13.61 17.21
CA GLN A 239 -0.55 13.66 18.00
C GLN A 239 -0.82 13.66 19.52
N THR A 240 -1.97 14.19 19.94
CA THR A 240 -2.37 14.25 21.36
C THR A 240 -3.07 12.98 21.86
N LEU A 241 -3.44 12.06 20.96
CA LEU A 241 -4.20 10.82 21.24
C LEU A 241 -3.32 9.55 21.30
N ASP A 242 -2.03 9.69 21.64
CA ASP A 242 -1.09 8.58 21.82
C ASP A 242 -0.89 7.68 20.58
N LYS A 243 -0.95 8.27 19.37
CA LYS A 243 -0.45 7.73 18.08
C LYS A 243 -0.87 6.29 17.72
N LYS A 244 -2.10 5.90 18.07
CA LYS A 244 -2.62 4.56 17.80
C LYS A 244 -3.11 4.34 16.35
N GLN A 245 -3.14 5.40 15.55
CA GLN A 245 -3.49 5.47 14.12
C GLN A 245 -2.96 6.80 13.57
N LEU A 246 -2.53 6.86 12.31
CA LEU A 246 -1.93 8.05 11.70
C LEU A 246 -2.67 8.48 10.43
N PRO A 247 -3.45 9.59 10.49
CA PRO A 247 -4.09 10.15 9.31
C PRO A 247 -3.07 10.65 8.30
N THR A 248 -3.29 10.35 7.02
CA THR A 248 -2.42 10.73 5.91
C THR A 248 -3.21 11.43 4.80
N TYR A 249 -2.56 12.32 4.04
CA TYR A 249 -3.19 12.96 2.88
C TYR A 249 -2.23 13.15 1.71
N PHE A 250 -2.78 13.24 0.49
CA PHE A 250 -2.06 13.67 -0.70
C PHE A 250 -2.89 14.64 -1.56
N TYR A 251 -2.20 15.47 -2.34
CA TYR A 251 -2.79 16.47 -3.23
C TYR A 251 -2.20 16.34 -4.64
N TYR A 252 -3.04 16.42 -5.67
CA TYR A 252 -2.71 16.27 -7.10
C TYR A 252 -3.26 17.45 -7.92
N ARG A 253 -2.48 18.02 -8.85
CA ARG A 253 -2.85 19.10 -9.80
C ARG A 253 -1.85 19.18 -10.97
N ASN A 254 -2.27 19.40 -12.22
CA ASN A 254 -1.35 19.51 -13.38
C ASN A 254 -1.44 20.83 -14.20
N GLY A 255 -0.41 21.15 -15.00
CA GLY A 255 -0.44 21.99 -16.22
C GLY A 255 -0.10 23.50 -16.19
N ASP A 256 1.05 23.95 -15.67
CA ASP A 256 1.69 25.29 -15.87
C ASP A 256 1.59 26.35 -14.74
N GLY A 257 2.32 26.13 -13.63
CA GLY A 257 2.71 27.20 -12.71
C GLY A 257 2.88 26.73 -11.26
N ASP A 258 4.04 26.13 -11.00
CA ASP A 258 4.55 25.51 -9.76
C ASP A 258 3.98 24.14 -9.35
N GLN A 259 4.82 23.14 -9.62
CA GLN A 259 4.79 21.69 -9.34
C GLN A 259 3.84 20.83 -10.20
N GLU A 260 4.28 20.55 -11.43
CA GLU A 260 4.06 19.22 -12.01
C GLU A 260 4.99 18.23 -11.32
N LYS A 261 4.42 17.33 -10.54
CA LYS A 261 5.08 16.10 -10.12
C LYS A 261 4.13 14.95 -10.39
N TYR A 262 4.47 14.13 -11.37
CA TYR A 262 4.00 12.75 -11.38
C TYR A 262 4.59 12.08 -10.14
N HIS A 263 3.77 11.99 -9.10
CA HIS A 263 4.00 11.06 -8.01
C HIS A 263 3.13 9.84 -8.31
N TYR A 264 3.74 8.72 -8.72
CA TYR A 264 3.36 7.47 -8.04
C TYR A 264 3.42 7.80 -6.56
N ASN A 265 2.27 7.68 -5.89
CA ASN A 265 2.02 7.91 -4.46
C ASN A 265 3.21 8.56 -3.72
N PRO A 266 3.12 9.79 -3.18
CA PRO A 266 4.22 10.40 -2.42
C PRO A 266 4.60 9.64 -1.12
N PHE A 267 3.98 8.48 -0.84
CA PHE A 267 4.37 7.49 0.17
C PHE A 267 4.71 6.11 -0.41
N ASP A 268 4.74 5.93 -1.74
CA ASP A 268 5.53 4.86 -2.34
C ASP A 268 6.98 5.33 -2.26
N ILE A 269 7.64 4.86 -1.21
CA ILE A 269 9.08 4.98 -1.06
C ILE A 269 9.69 4.43 -2.35
N PRO A 270 10.40 5.25 -3.13
CA PRO A 270 10.70 4.85 -4.50
C PRO A 270 11.53 3.58 -4.51
N HIS A 271 11.10 2.58 -5.27
CA HIS A 271 11.72 1.26 -5.22
C HIS A 271 11.62 0.51 -6.55
N ASN A 272 12.60 -0.35 -6.79
CA ASN A 272 12.57 -1.36 -7.85
C ASN A 272 12.86 -2.75 -7.25
N ILE A 273 12.39 -2.97 -6.01
CA ILE A 273 12.49 -4.27 -5.33
C ILE A 273 11.85 -5.33 -6.23
N GLN A 274 12.55 -6.46 -6.37
CA GLN A 274 12.09 -7.57 -7.18
C GLN A 274 10.80 -8.17 -6.60
N GLN A 275 9.91 -8.63 -7.45
CA GLN A 275 8.78 -9.44 -7.00
C GLN A 275 9.30 -10.76 -6.44
N SER A 276 8.73 -11.20 -5.32
CA SER A 276 9.02 -12.53 -4.78
C SER A 276 8.49 -13.58 -5.75
N ASN A 277 9.36 -14.52 -6.12
CA ASN A 277 8.96 -15.72 -6.86
C ASN A 277 8.61 -16.87 -5.89
N ALA A 278 8.75 -16.65 -4.58
CA ALA A 278 8.38 -17.63 -3.58
C ALA A 278 6.85 -17.62 -3.40
N ILE A 279 6.23 -18.79 -3.52
CA ILE A 279 4.82 -18.98 -3.18
C ILE A 279 4.59 -18.69 -1.69
N LYS A 280 5.61 -18.98 -0.86
CA LYS A 280 5.61 -18.64 0.56
C LYS A 280 7.03 -18.55 1.12
N PHE A 281 7.21 -17.67 2.10
CA PHE A 281 8.44 -17.47 2.86
C PHE A 281 8.20 -17.94 4.31
N VAL A 282 9.05 -18.84 4.82
CA VAL A 282 8.83 -19.51 6.12
C VAL A 282 10.13 -19.64 6.93
N GLY A 283 10.02 -19.66 8.26
CA GLY A 283 11.09 -20.05 9.18
C GLY A 283 12.33 -19.14 9.18
N ARG A 284 12.16 -17.86 8.85
CA ARG A 284 13.27 -16.89 8.70
C ARG A 284 13.12 -15.62 9.55
N ASP A 285 12.18 -15.58 10.49
CA ASP A 285 11.90 -14.39 11.30
C ASP A 285 13.13 -13.93 12.09
N ASN A 286 13.85 -14.88 12.72
CA ASN A 286 15.08 -14.59 13.46
C ASN A 286 16.19 -14.03 12.55
N GLN A 287 16.27 -14.47 11.30
CA GLN A 287 17.26 -14.00 10.33
C GLN A 287 16.90 -12.59 9.85
N LEU A 288 15.62 -12.28 9.64
CA LEU A 288 15.14 -10.93 9.33
C LEU A 288 15.46 -9.96 10.46
N GLU A 289 15.19 -10.34 11.72
CA GLU A 289 15.48 -9.50 12.88
C GLU A 289 16.99 -9.25 13.02
N LYS A 290 17.82 -10.29 12.90
CA LYS A 290 19.28 -10.15 12.91
C LYS A 290 19.79 -9.26 11.78
N LEU A 291 19.23 -9.41 10.58
CA LEU A 291 19.58 -8.58 9.43
C LEU A 291 19.28 -7.10 9.71
N HIS A 292 18.10 -6.82 10.29
CA HIS A 292 17.72 -5.48 10.68
C HIS A 292 18.71 -4.88 11.68
N GLN A 293 19.04 -5.61 12.75
CA GLN A 293 20.01 -5.17 13.76
C GLN A 293 21.38 -4.84 13.15
N LEU A 294 21.88 -5.70 12.25
CA LEU A 294 23.15 -5.47 11.55
C LEU A 294 23.10 -4.18 10.70
N LEU A 295 22.01 -3.93 9.98
CA LEU A 295 21.84 -2.73 9.14
C LEU A 295 21.61 -1.45 9.94
N GLN A 296 21.10 -1.52 11.18
CA GLN A 296 21.05 -0.36 12.07
C GLN A 296 22.45 0.02 12.58
N LEU A 297 23.31 -0.97 12.84
CA LEU A 297 24.65 -0.75 13.39
C LEU A 297 25.72 -0.45 12.33
N ASN A 298 25.50 -0.85 11.07
CA ASN A 298 26.51 -0.81 10.02
C ASN A 298 25.95 -0.20 8.73
N ASP A 299 26.83 0.35 7.89
CA ASP A 299 26.42 0.91 6.60
C ASP A 299 26.34 -0.13 5.50
N VAL A 300 27.12 -1.21 5.61
CA VAL A 300 27.16 -2.31 4.64
C VAL A 300 27.02 -3.63 5.40
N VAL A 301 26.10 -4.47 4.95
CA VAL A 301 25.86 -5.82 5.48
C VAL A 301 25.79 -6.80 4.32
N VAL A 302 26.39 -7.97 4.51
CA VAL A 302 26.42 -9.05 3.53
C VAL A 302 25.51 -10.18 3.98
N ILE A 303 24.71 -10.75 3.09
CA ILE A 303 24.06 -12.05 3.28
C ILE A 303 24.87 -13.07 2.48
N SER A 304 25.59 -13.94 3.19
CA SER A 304 26.45 -14.96 2.60
C SER A 304 25.82 -16.34 2.68
N ASP A 305 26.23 -17.24 1.79
CA ASP A 305 25.80 -18.63 1.80
C ASP A 305 26.66 -19.45 2.76
N GLU A 306 26.06 -20.11 3.75
CA GLU A 306 26.78 -21.03 4.65
C GLU A 306 27.04 -22.40 4.03
N THR A 307 26.17 -22.83 3.12
CA THR A 307 26.20 -24.20 2.59
C THR A 307 27.06 -24.31 1.34
N GLY A 308 27.25 -23.19 0.62
CA GLY A 308 27.96 -23.14 -0.67
C GLY A 308 27.17 -23.76 -1.83
N GLN A 309 25.96 -24.27 -1.58
CA GLN A 309 25.16 -25.01 -2.56
C GLN A 309 24.28 -24.08 -3.43
N GLY A 310 24.06 -22.84 -2.99
CA GLY A 310 23.08 -21.94 -3.60
C GLY A 310 21.64 -22.33 -3.28
N GLY A 311 20.69 -21.43 -3.52
CA GLY A 311 19.27 -21.73 -3.33
C GLY A 311 18.75 -21.76 -1.88
N VAL A 312 19.58 -21.37 -0.90
CA VAL A 312 19.20 -21.22 0.53
C VAL A 312 18.23 -20.05 0.80
N GLY A 313 17.98 -19.20 -0.20
CA GLY A 313 17.01 -18.09 -0.11
C GLY A 313 17.60 -16.71 0.23
N LYS A 314 18.87 -16.42 -0.08
CA LYS A 314 19.51 -15.11 0.21
C LYS A 314 18.81 -13.94 -0.46
N THR A 315 18.58 -14.05 -1.77
CA THR A 315 17.83 -13.07 -2.56
C THR A 315 16.43 -12.89 -2.01
N GLU A 316 15.74 -13.98 -1.69
CA GLU A 316 14.41 -13.94 -1.09
C GLU A 316 14.42 -13.24 0.29
N LEU A 317 15.38 -13.55 1.16
CA LEU A 317 15.55 -12.86 2.45
C LEU A 317 15.77 -11.36 2.26
N ALA A 318 16.56 -10.96 1.27
CA ALA A 318 16.78 -9.55 0.92
C ALA A 318 15.51 -8.87 0.38
N ILE A 319 14.71 -9.57 -0.45
CA ILE A 319 13.41 -9.10 -0.93
C ILE A 319 12.46 -8.87 0.25
N GLN A 320 12.30 -9.88 1.11
CA GLN A 320 11.41 -9.83 2.28
C GLN A 320 11.83 -8.71 3.24
N TYR A 321 13.12 -8.58 3.53
CA TYR A 321 13.65 -7.49 4.34
C TYR A 321 13.35 -6.11 3.72
N SER A 322 13.62 -5.96 2.42
CA SER A 322 13.44 -4.68 1.72
C SER A 322 11.98 -4.24 1.72
N TRP A 323 11.04 -5.18 1.60
CA TRP A 323 9.61 -4.91 1.72
C TRP A 323 9.18 -4.62 3.16
N GLN A 324 9.59 -5.45 4.12
CA GLN A 324 9.21 -5.30 5.53
C GLN A 324 9.71 -3.98 6.14
N HIS A 325 10.90 -3.54 5.73
CA HIS A 325 11.55 -2.34 6.25
C HIS A 325 11.56 -1.18 5.25
N LEU A 326 10.71 -1.22 4.21
CA LEU A 326 10.67 -0.18 3.19
C LEU A 326 10.51 1.22 3.83
N GLU A 327 9.65 1.33 4.85
CA GLU A 327 9.39 2.56 5.62
C GLU A 327 10.63 3.16 6.30
N ASP A 328 11.61 2.33 6.66
CA ASP A 328 12.85 2.79 7.29
C ASP A 328 13.76 3.54 6.32
N TYR A 329 13.47 3.47 5.00
CA TYR A 329 14.27 4.00 3.92
C TYR A 329 13.50 5.01 3.04
N PRO A 330 13.05 6.17 3.57
CA PRO A 330 12.24 7.14 2.83
C PRO A 330 12.93 7.78 1.61
N GLY A 331 14.24 7.60 1.45
CA GLY A 331 15.01 7.99 0.26
C GLY A 331 14.99 6.94 -0.86
N GLY A 332 14.32 5.81 -0.65
CA GLY A 332 14.11 4.75 -1.64
C GLY A 332 14.88 3.46 -1.36
N CYS A 333 14.44 2.39 -2.02
CA CYS A 333 15.11 1.09 -2.07
C CYS A 333 15.53 0.75 -3.51
N CYS A 334 16.82 0.91 -3.82
CA CYS A 334 17.38 0.67 -5.14
C CYS A 334 18.05 -0.71 -5.20
N TRP A 335 17.42 -1.61 -5.94
CA TRP A 335 17.90 -2.94 -6.28
C TRP A 335 18.78 -2.88 -7.53
N LEU A 336 19.99 -3.41 -7.42
CA LEU A 336 21.03 -3.40 -8.43
C LEU A 336 21.49 -4.83 -8.69
N ASN A 337 21.59 -5.18 -9.97
CA ASN A 337 22.07 -6.49 -10.41
C ASN A 337 23.46 -6.33 -11.07
N PRO A 338 24.56 -6.67 -10.40
CA PRO A 338 25.92 -6.59 -10.94
C PRO A 338 26.19 -7.53 -12.14
N GLN A 339 25.27 -8.47 -12.43
CA GLN A 339 25.39 -9.41 -13.55
C GLN A 339 24.66 -8.93 -14.83
N GLY A 340 23.92 -7.82 -14.74
CA GLY A 340 23.15 -7.25 -15.85
C GLY A 340 23.86 -6.09 -16.54
N THR A 341 23.10 -5.03 -16.83
CA THR A 341 23.61 -3.74 -17.32
C THR A 341 24.65 -3.15 -16.34
N GLU A 342 25.53 -2.27 -16.81
CA GLU A 342 26.50 -1.58 -15.95
C GLU A 342 25.83 -0.90 -14.74
N LEU A 343 26.39 -1.09 -13.53
CA LEU A 343 25.79 -0.62 -12.26
C LEU A 343 25.55 0.88 -12.23
N GLY A 344 26.47 1.66 -12.80
CA GLY A 344 26.31 3.11 -12.90
C GLY A 344 25.07 3.50 -13.70
N THR A 345 24.76 2.75 -14.76
CA THR A 345 23.57 2.97 -15.59
C THR A 345 22.31 2.65 -14.82
N GLN A 346 22.28 1.52 -14.09
CA GLN A 346 21.14 1.15 -13.23
C GLN A 346 20.85 2.20 -12.15
N LEU A 347 21.89 2.74 -11.49
CA LEU A 347 21.75 3.82 -10.50
C LEU A 347 21.16 5.09 -11.11
N VAL A 348 21.64 5.48 -12.29
CA VAL A 348 21.16 6.66 -13.01
C VAL A 348 19.71 6.47 -13.46
N GLU A 349 19.39 5.32 -14.07
CA GLU A 349 18.04 4.97 -14.50
C GLU A 349 17.07 4.95 -13.32
N PHE A 350 17.46 4.37 -12.18
CA PHE A 350 16.65 4.40 -10.98
C PHE A 350 16.29 5.83 -10.60
N GLY A 351 17.28 6.72 -10.51
CA GLY A 351 17.04 8.12 -10.17
C GLY A 351 16.14 8.82 -11.20
N MET A 352 16.38 8.62 -12.49
CA MET A 352 15.60 9.24 -13.56
C MET A 352 14.15 8.77 -13.61
N VAL A 353 13.89 7.50 -13.30
CA VAL A 353 12.53 6.91 -13.30
C VAL A 353 11.77 7.28 -12.04
N ASN A 354 12.45 7.34 -10.90
CA ASN A 354 11.80 7.36 -9.59
C ASN A 354 11.80 8.73 -8.89
N PHE A 355 12.69 9.65 -9.26
CA PHE A 355 12.83 10.95 -8.58
C PHE A 355 12.36 12.11 -9.45
N PRO A 356 11.36 12.88 -8.99
CA PRO A 356 10.95 14.09 -9.69
C PRO A 356 12.11 15.08 -9.79
N ASN A 357 12.41 15.55 -11.01
CA ASN A 357 13.49 16.48 -11.34
C ASN A 357 14.92 15.94 -11.26
N PHE A 358 15.11 14.62 -11.28
CA PHE A 358 16.44 14.03 -11.35
C PHE A 358 16.96 14.02 -12.79
N ASN A 359 17.74 15.05 -13.12
CA ASN A 359 18.25 15.31 -14.47
C ASN A 359 19.78 15.42 -14.48
N PRO A 360 20.51 14.28 -14.50
CA PRO A 360 21.96 14.31 -14.64
C PRO A 360 22.34 14.93 -16.01
N PRO A 361 23.27 15.90 -16.06
CA PRO A 361 23.70 16.51 -17.32
C PRO A 361 24.22 15.48 -18.32
N GLN A 362 23.84 15.64 -19.59
CA GLN A 362 24.08 14.61 -20.62
C GLN A 362 25.57 14.43 -20.93
N GLU A 363 26.33 15.52 -20.85
CA GLU A 363 27.76 15.62 -21.12
C GLU A 363 28.65 14.94 -20.05
N LEU A 364 28.08 14.56 -18.90
CA LEU A 364 28.83 13.83 -17.88
C LEU A 364 29.14 12.40 -18.35
N SER A 365 30.37 11.95 -18.08
CA SER A 365 30.71 10.52 -18.13
C SER A 365 29.85 9.73 -17.13
N LEU A 366 29.79 8.41 -17.29
CA LEU A 366 29.01 7.57 -16.36
C LEU A 366 29.43 7.76 -14.90
N ASN A 367 30.74 7.81 -14.63
CA ASN A 367 31.26 8.11 -13.28
C ASN A 367 30.81 9.49 -12.78
N GLY A 368 30.75 10.49 -13.67
CA GLY A 368 30.19 11.81 -13.37
C GLY A 368 28.70 11.76 -13.02
N LYS A 369 27.92 10.96 -13.75
CA LYS A 369 26.49 10.74 -13.50
C LYS A 369 26.23 9.97 -12.20
N VAL A 370 27.07 8.98 -11.86
CA VAL A 370 27.04 8.29 -10.57
C VAL A 370 27.35 9.25 -9.42
N ALA A 371 28.39 10.08 -9.56
CA ALA A 371 28.69 11.10 -8.58
C ALA A 371 27.54 12.13 -8.44
N TYR A 372 26.84 12.43 -9.53
CA TYR A 372 25.60 13.22 -9.50
C TYR A 372 24.49 12.51 -8.73
N CYS A 373 24.30 11.19 -8.90
CA CYS A 373 23.36 10.39 -8.11
C CYS A 373 23.61 10.57 -6.62
N TRP A 374 24.85 10.37 -6.15
CA TRP A 374 25.17 10.47 -4.72
C TRP A 374 24.89 11.85 -4.12
N ARG A 375 25.06 12.93 -4.89
CA ARG A 375 24.81 14.29 -4.44
C ARG A 375 23.34 14.68 -4.47
N ASN A 376 22.58 14.19 -5.46
CA ASN A 376 21.24 14.67 -5.78
C ASN A 376 20.12 13.64 -5.56
N TRP A 377 20.43 12.50 -4.94
CA TRP A 377 19.44 11.48 -4.60
C TRP A 377 18.32 12.05 -3.71
N GLN A 378 17.10 11.51 -3.80
CA GLN A 378 15.97 11.92 -2.95
C GLN A 378 16.32 11.87 -1.46
N ALA A 379 15.89 12.84 -0.66
CA ALA A 379 16.19 12.92 0.77
C ALA A 379 15.65 11.71 1.57
N GLY A 380 16.30 11.36 2.69
CA GLY A 380 15.92 10.24 3.56
C GLY A 380 17.00 9.16 3.70
N LYS A 381 16.79 8.15 4.54
CA LYS A 381 17.64 6.95 4.53
C LYS A 381 17.37 6.17 3.24
N VAL A 382 18.39 5.52 2.67
CA VAL A 382 18.28 4.78 1.40
C VAL A 382 18.76 3.35 1.63
N LEU A 383 18.10 2.36 1.06
CA LEU A 383 18.61 1.00 0.97
C LEU A 383 19.08 0.73 -0.47
N LEU A 384 20.36 0.37 -0.63
CA LEU A 384 20.91 -0.16 -1.88
C LEU A 384 21.06 -1.67 -1.72
N VAL A 385 20.46 -2.45 -2.61
CA VAL A 385 20.61 -3.90 -2.62
C VAL A 385 21.43 -4.31 -3.83
N PHE A 386 22.61 -4.89 -3.61
CA PHE A 386 23.41 -5.51 -4.66
C PHE A 386 23.20 -7.02 -4.61
N ASP A 387 22.39 -7.54 -5.53
CA ASP A 387 21.99 -8.96 -5.54
C ASP A 387 22.88 -9.82 -6.43
N ASP A 388 23.19 -11.05 -6.01
CA ASP A 388 24.05 -12.03 -6.69
C ASP A 388 25.47 -11.49 -7.01
N VAL A 389 26.10 -10.81 -6.04
CA VAL A 389 27.48 -10.34 -6.17
C VAL A 389 28.43 -11.53 -6.20
N LYS A 390 29.13 -11.71 -7.34
CA LYS A 390 30.18 -12.74 -7.50
C LYS A 390 31.59 -12.21 -7.31
N ASP A 391 31.82 -10.95 -7.65
CA ASP A 391 33.11 -10.27 -7.51
C ASP A 391 32.95 -8.90 -6.86
N TRP A 392 33.65 -8.70 -5.75
CA TRP A 392 33.69 -7.43 -5.02
C TRP A 392 34.26 -6.28 -5.85
N GLN A 393 35.23 -6.56 -6.72
CA GLN A 393 35.88 -5.53 -7.53
C GLN A 393 34.90 -4.79 -8.44
N HIS A 394 33.79 -5.44 -8.81
CA HIS A 394 32.76 -4.84 -9.66
C HIS A 394 31.84 -3.86 -8.94
N ILE A 395 31.71 -3.94 -7.61
CA ILE A 395 30.78 -3.09 -6.84
C ILE A 395 31.48 -2.01 -6.02
N LYS A 396 32.77 -2.17 -5.69
CA LYS A 396 33.50 -1.30 -4.76
C LYS A 396 33.44 0.19 -5.12
N ASP A 397 33.47 0.52 -6.41
CA ASP A 397 33.50 1.90 -6.92
C ASP A 397 32.10 2.54 -6.96
N TYR A 398 31.05 1.73 -6.77
CA TYR A 398 29.65 2.15 -6.71
C TYR A 398 29.10 2.20 -5.29
N LEU A 399 29.94 2.03 -4.28
CA LEU A 399 29.52 2.14 -2.89
C LEU A 399 29.41 3.61 -2.46
N PRO A 400 28.40 3.96 -1.67
CA PRO A 400 28.27 5.29 -1.11
C PRO A 400 29.37 5.54 -0.07
N ALA A 401 29.62 6.81 0.23
CA ALA A 401 30.57 7.20 1.28
C ALA A 401 30.13 6.63 2.64
N LYS A 402 31.12 6.20 3.45
CA LYS A 402 30.90 5.71 4.82
C LYS A 402 30.27 6.78 5.70
N GLY A 403 29.34 6.39 6.58
CA GLY A 403 28.60 7.29 7.47
C GLY A 403 27.54 8.13 6.76
N SER A 404 27.26 7.86 5.49
CA SER A 404 26.17 8.52 4.76
C SER A 404 24.80 7.94 5.13
N ARG A 405 23.74 8.54 4.58
CA ARG A 405 22.35 8.06 4.75
C ARG A 405 22.02 6.77 3.97
N PHE A 406 22.98 6.23 3.22
CA PHE A 406 22.79 5.02 2.43
C PHE A 406 23.23 3.80 3.22
N LYS A 407 22.34 2.81 3.29
CA LYS A 407 22.60 1.46 3.76
C LYS A 407 22.73 0.53 2.56
N VAL A 408 23.64 -0.42 2.63
CA VAL A 408 23.96 -1.34 1.55
C VAL A 408 23.75 -2.76 2.04
N LEU A 409 22.90 -3.50 1.34
CA LEU A 409 22.70 -4.92 1.51
C LEU A 409 23.29 -5.65 0.30
N ILE A 410 24.12 -6.66 0.54
CA ILE A 410 24.76 -7.43 -0.52
C ILE A 410 24.36 -8.89 -0.37
N THR A 411 23.89 -9.55 -1.43
CA THR A 411 23.75 -11.01 -1.43
C THR A 411 24.91 -11.63 -2.21
N THR A 412 25.52 -12.69 -1.68
CA THR A 412 26.63 -13.37 -2.36
C THR A 412 26.70 -14.84 -2.01
N ARG A 413 27.18 -15.67 -2.94
CA ARG A 413 27.43 -17.09 -2.72
C ARG A 413 28.77 -17.38 -2.05
N ILE A 414 29.71 -16.45 -2.14
CA ILE A 414 31.07 -16.65 -1.65
C ILE A 414 31.21 -15.91 -0.32
N ASN A 415 31.83 -16.54 0.67
CA ASN A 415 32.34 -15.79 1.82
C ASN A 415 33.56 -14.98 1.35
N THR A 416 33.29 -13.77 0.87
CA THR A 416 34.20 -12.94 0.06
C THR A 416 35.41 -12.38 0.81
N GLY A 417 35.62 -12.76 2.08
CA GLY A 417 36.68 -12.16 2.91
C GLY A 417 36.50 -10.65 3.10
N LEU A 418 35.29 -10.14 2.84
CA LEU A 418 34.94 -8.75 3.06
C LEU A 418 35.01 -8.45 4.56
N THR A 419 35.56 -7.29 4.90
CA THR A 419 35.65 -6.80 6.28
C THR A 419 34.31 -6.28 6.82
N TYR A 420 33.22 -6.45 6.08
CA TYR A 420 31.88 -6.05 6.49
C TYR A 420 31.19 -7.16 7.29
N PRO A 421 30.30 -6.82 8.22
CA PRO A 421 29.48 -7.79 8.91
C PRO A 421 28.67 -8.64 7.93
N SER A 422 28.71 -9.95 8.15
CA SER A 422 27.95 -10.92 7.36
C SER A 422 26.87 -11.57 8.20
N LEU A 423 25.68 -11.72 7.62
CA LEU A 423 24.65 -12.63 8.04
C LEU A 423 24.80 -13.92 7.21
N PRO A 424 25.42 -14.96 7.78
CA PRO A 424 25.55 -16.23 7.10
C PRO A 424 24.18 -16.94 7.13
N LEU A 425 23.71 -17.37 5.96
CA LEU A 425 22.39 -17.97 5.78
C LEU A 425 22.52 -19.45 5.39
N GLY A 426 22.13 -20.33 6.31
CA GLY A 426 22.10 -21.78 6.12
C GLY A 426 20.75 -22.32 5.67
N GLU A 427 20.57 -23.62 5.87
CA GLU A 427 19.33 -24.38 5.55
C GLU A 427 18.12 -23.89 6.36
N LEU A 428 16.92 -24.34 5.99
CA LEU A 428 15.74 -24.19 6.86
C LEU A 428 15.81 -25.19 8.02
N SER A 429 15.13 -24.88 9.13
CA SER A 429 14.89 -25.92 10.15
C SER A 429 14.02 -27.03 9.55
N PRO A 430 14.10 -28.26 10.09
CA PRO A 430 13.24 -29.37 9.62
C PRO A 430 11.75 -29.00 9.62
N ASP A 431 11.29 -28.30 10.65
CA ASP A 431 9.89 -27.88 10.77
C ASP A 431 9.52 -26.85 9.69
N ALA A 432 10.37 -25.86 9.43
CA ALA A 432 10.15 -24.86 8.39
C ALA A 432 10.23 -25.48 6.97
N ALA A 433 11.11 -26.45 6.77
CA ALA A 433 11.21 -27.20 5.51
C ALA A 433 9.93 -28.01 5.24
N LEU A 434 9.42 -28.69 6.27
CA LEU A 434 8.15 -29.43 6.20
C LEU A 434 6.97 -28.49 5.99
N GLU A 435 6.94 -27.34 6.67
CA GLU A 435 5.93 -26.31 6.48
C GLU A 435 5.91 -25.83 5.02
N LEU A 436 7.06 -25.48 4.45
CA LEU A 436 7.17 -25.07 3.05
C LEU A 436 6.66 -26.17 2.11
N LEU A 437 7.07 -27.42 2.32
CA LEU A 437 6.62 -28.55 1.49
C LEU A 437 5.09 -28.75 1.58
N THR A 438 4.53 -28.63 2.79
CA THR A 438 3.08 -28.70 3.03
C THR A 438 2.33 -27.61 2.27
N GLN A 439 2.86 -26.39 2.24
CA GLN A 439 2.24 -25.29 1.49
C GLN A 439 2.31 -25.52 -0.03
N LEU A 440 3.37 -26.18 -0.51
CA LEU A 440 3.54 -26.47 -1.93
C LEU A 440 2.65 -27.63 -2.42
N LEU A 441 2.38 -28.62 -1.57
CA LEU A 441 1.67 -29.85 -1.94
C LEU A 441 0.25 -30.00 -1.37
N GLY A 442 -0.11 -29.19 -0.38
CA GLY A 442 -1.37 -29.25 0.35
C GLY A 442 -1.29 -30.12 1.61
N CYS A 443 -2.02 -29.70 2.66
CA CYS A 443 -2.05 -30.32 3.99
C CYS A 443 -2.38 -31.81 3.92
N ASP A 444 -3.50 -32.15 3.28
CA ASP A 444 -4.03 -33.51 3.18
C ASP A 444 -3.03 -34.52 2.61
N ARG A 445 -2.14 -34.07 1.71
CA ARG A 445 -1.17 -34.94 1.05
C ARG A 445 0.04 -35.19 1.92
N VAL A 446 0.55 -34.16 2.58
CA VAL A 446 1.71 -34.28 3.47
C VAL A 446 1.35 -35.05 4.74
N GLU A 447 0.18 -34.82 5.32
CA GLU A 447 -0.26 -35.53 6.53
C GLU A 447 -0.40 -37.04 6.33
N LYS A 448 -0.87 -37.48 5.16
CA LYS A 448 -1.00 -38.91 4.82
C LYS A 448 0.34 -39.63 4.73
N GLU A 449 1.42 -38.92 4.43
CA GLU A 449 2.76 -39.47 4.21
C GLU A 449 3.82 -38.68 4.99
N LEU A 450 3.53 -38.30 6.24
CA LEU A 450 4.33 -37.37 7.03
C LEU A 450 5.80 -37.80 7.18
N GLU A 451 6.05 -39.05 7.54
CA GLU A 451 7.42 -39.56 7.69
C GLU A 451 8.20 -39.51 6.37
N PHE A 452 7.53 -39.75 5.26
CA PHE A 452 8.15 -39.67 3.94
C PHE A 452 8.44 -38.22 3.55
N ALA A 453 7.50 -37.31 3.79
CA ALA A 453 7.69 -35.87 3.58
C ALA A 453 8.88 -35.33 4.39
N GLN A 454 9.03 -35.73 5.66
CA GLN A 454 10.19 -35.37 6.48
C GLN A 454 11.50 -35.91 5.92
N LYS A 455 11.53 -37.18 5.50
CA LYS A 455 12.71 -37.77 4.83
C LYS A 455 13.04 -37.06 3.52
N LEU A 456 12.03 -36.63 2.78
CA LEU A 456 12.16 -35.91 1.52
C LEU A 456 12.75 -34.51 1.73
N CYS A 457 12.30 -33.78 2.76
CA CYS A 457 12.90 -32.52 3.19
C CYS A 457 14.39 -32.71 3.53
N GLN A 458 14.72 -33.74 4.31
CA GLN A 458 16.10 -34.05 4.67
C GLN A 458 16.94 -34.45 3.44
N PHE A 459 16.36 -35.21 2.50
CA PHE A 459 17.03 -35.66 1.28
C PHE A 459 17.46 -34.48 0.41
N VAL A 460 16.63 -33.45 0.30
CA VAL A 460 16.98 -32.21 -0.41
C VAL A 460 17.76 -31.23 0.47
N GLY A 461 18.27 -31.64 1.63
CA GLY A 461 19.09 -30.80 2.50
C GLY A 461 18.34 -29.61 3.10
N ASN A 462 17.02 -29.70 3.28
CA ASN A 462 16.17 -28.64 3.81
C ASN A 462 16.38 -27.25 3.14
N ILE A 463 16.85 -27.21 1.89
CA ILE A 463 17.02 -25.96 1.14
C ILE A 463 15.76 -25.63 0.35
N PRO A 464 15.30 -24.36 0.35
CA PRO A 464 14.08 -23.96 -0.35
C PRO A 464 14.03 -24.43 -1.80
N ILE A 465 15.09 -24.20 -2.59
CA ILE A 465 15.08 -24.58 -4.02
C ILE A 465 14.85 -26.08 -4.24
N GLY A 466 15.42 -26.94 -3.39
CA GLY A 466 15.25 -28.38 -3.47
C GLY A 466 13.81 -28.80 -3.18
N LEU A 467 13.16 -28.14 -2.21
CA LEU A 467 11.76 -28.36 -1.88
C LEU A 467 10.83 -27.93 -3.03
N TYR A 468 11.10 -26.79 -3.68
CA TYR A 468 10.35 -26.36 -4.87
C TYR A 468 10.49 -27.35 -6.02
N GLN A 469 11.70 -27.87 -6.27
CA GLN A 469 11.95 -28.84 -7.34
C GLN A 469 11.21 -30.15 -7.11
N VAL A 470 11.28 -30.69 -5.90
CA VAL A 470 10.58 -31.93 -5.55
C VAL A 470 9.06 -31.73 -5.58
N ALA A 471 8.56 -30.61 -5.05
CA ALA A 471 7.13 -30.34 -5.08
C ALA A 471 6.60 -30.19 -6.52
N ALA A 472 7.36 -29.55 -7.41
CA ALA A 472 7.02 -29.44 -8.83
C ALA A 472 6.92 -30.83 -9.49
N TYR A 473 7.84 -31.74 -9.17
CA TYR A 473 7.81 -33.12 -9.66
C TYR A 473 6.60 -33.91 -9.15
N SER A 474 6.20 -33.68 -7.90
CA SER A 474 5.06 -34.38 -7.27
C SER A 474 3.68 -33.86 -7.70
N ARG A 475 3.57 -32.70 -8.35
CA ARG A 475 2.28 -32.12 -8.82
C ARG A 475 1.71 -32.78 -10.09
N GLU A 476 2.40 -33.72 -10.73
CA GLU A 476 1.85 -34.45 -11.88
C GLU A 476 0.67 -35.38 -11.47
N PRO A 477 -0.47 -35.42 -12.21
CA PRO A 477 -1.76 -35.94 -11.72
C PRO A 477 -1.86 -37.44 -11.39
N ARG A 478 -0.76 -38.19 -11.32
CA ARG A 478 -0.74 -39.63 -11.04
C ARG A 478 0.42 -40.11 -10.17
N ARG A 479 1.25 -39.23 -9.61
CA ARG A 479 2.38 -39.65 -8.78
C ARG A 479 2.05 -39.49 -7.30
N VAL A 480 2.17 -40.60 -6.57
CA VAL A 480 2.23 -40.65 -5.10
C VAL A 480 3.56 -40.00 -4.68
N LEU A 481 3.74 -39.61 -3.42
CA LEU A 481 5.04 -39.08 -2.98
C LEU A 481 6.15 -40.15 -3.09
N CYS A 482 5.78 -41.43 -3.04
CA CYS A 482 6.63 -42.60 -3.23
C CYS A 482 6.87 -43.02 -4.69
#